data_AF-A0A1B7NTC2-F1
#
_entry.id   AF-A0A1B7NTC2-F1
#
_cell.length_a   1.000
_cell.length_b   1.000
_cell.length_c   1.000
_cell.angle_alpha   90.00
_cell.angle_beta   90.00
_cell.angle_gamma   90.00
#
_symmetry.space_group_name_H-M   'P 1'
#
loop_
_entity.id
_entity.type
_entity.pdbx_description
1 polymer ?
#
loop_
_entity_poly.entity_id
_entity_poly.type
_entity_poly.pdbx_seq_one_letter_code
_entity_poly.pdbx_strand_id
1 'polypeptide(L)'
;MSKSNAFHVNGNPGFTSTRRDLCRYRCEIKAYKLLSAAKICEQGFVPKLHTLFEDIDPLTPTLTPHLNDFLGDLHHPCVILLEYLPHAEPLNCENYTRDRIQKAILGIGAIHHARVVHNDPYPKNVLIVPGMATNGSDDRVVWIDFDIALNFGSEKVGGRLQYDDITEAVLFLI
;
A
#
# COMPACT_ATOMS: atom_id res chain seq x y z
N MET A 1 -1.95 0.66 -14.59
CA MET A 1 -2.92 0.68 -13.48
C MET A 1 -2.73 1.95 -12.66
N SER A 2 -3.70 2.88 -12.70
CA SER A 2 -3.87 3.86 -11.61
C SER A 2 -4.51 3.09 -10.47
N LYS A 3 -4.00 3.25 -9.25
CA LYS A 3 -4.73 2.83 -8.05
C LYS A 3 -5.24 4.08 -7.36
N SER A 4 -6.54 4.29 -7.41
CA SER A 4 -7.26 5.21 -6.54
C SER A 4 -8.09 4.36 -5.59
N ASN A 5 -7.89 4.51 -4.29
CA ASN A 5 -8.65 3.77 -3.29
C ASN A 5 -9.74 4.68 -2.73
N ALA A 6 -11.01 4.30 -2.93
CA ALA A 6 -12.16 4.92 -2.31
C ALA A 6 -12.62 4.06 -1.12
N PHE A 7 -12.87 4.69 0.03
CA PHE A 7 -13.17 3.99 1.28
C PHE A 7 -14.57 4.32 1.76
N HIS A 8 -15.30 3.28 2.15
CA HIS A 8 -16.52 3.41 2.94
C HIS A 8 -16.17 3.92 4.34
N VAL A 9 -16.76 5.04 4.75
CA VAL A 9 -16.51 5.66 6.06
C VAL A 9 -17.76 5.56 6.94
N ASN A 10 -18.37 4.38 7.03
CA ASN A 10 -19.59 4.14 7.78
C ASN A 10 -19.36 4.05 9.31
N GLY A 11 -18.85 5.14 9.90
CA GLY A 11 -18.53 5.27 11.32
C GLY A 11 -17.08 4.92 11.64
N ASN A 12 -16.72 4.99 12.93
CA ASN A 12 -15.38 4.67 13.40
C ASN A 12 -15.32 3.21 13.88
N PRO A 13 -14.65 2.30 13.15
CA PRO A 13 -14.53 0.89 13.57
C PRO A 13 -13.63 0.72 14.81
N GLY A 14 -12.95 1.78 15.25
CA GLY A 14 -12.15 1.77 16.47
C GLY A 14 -10.81 1.05 16.30
N PHE A 15 -10.37 0.40 17.38
CA PHE A 15 -9.10 -0.31 17.46
C PHE A 15 -9.33 -1.72 18.02
N THR A 16 -8.46 -2.66 17.68
CA THR A 16 -8.41 -3.97 18.35
C THR A 16 -7.91 -3.82 19.79
N SER A 17 -8.06 -4.88 20.59
CA SER A 17 -7.44 -4.99 21.92
C SER A 17 -5.91 -4.83 21.88
N THR A 18 -5.28 -5.19 20.76
CA THR A 18 -3.85 -5.01 20.49
C THR A 18 -3.49 -3.62 19.94
N ARG A 19 -4.42 -2.65 20.00
CA ARG A 19 -4.27 -1.27 19.50
C ARG A 19 -4.06 -1.14 17.98
N ARG A 20 -4.37 -2.17 17.20
CA ARG A 20 -4.39 -2.07 15.73
C ARG A 20 -5.59 -1.23 15.31
N ASP A 21 -5.36 -0.28 14.43
CA ASP A 21 -6.40 0.55 13.84
C ASP A 21 -7.26 -0.30 12.88
N LEU A 22 -8.60 -0.26 13.03
CA LEU A 22 -9.53 -1.01 12.19
C LEU A 22 -10.05 -0.20 10.99
N CYS A 23 -9.72 1.09 10.90
CA CYS A 23 -10.16 1.92 9.79
C CYS A 23 -9.18 1.84 8.63
N ARG A 24 -9.62 1.20 7.54
CA ARG A 24 -8.81 0.98 6.33
C ARG A 24 -8.21 2.26 5.76
N TYR A 25 -9.03 3.32 5.65
CA TYR A 25 -8.58 4.65 5.24
C TYR A 25 -7.47 5.21 6.14
N ARG A 26 -7.64 5.13 7.47
CA ARG A 26 -6.61 5.62 8.43
C ARG A 26 -5.33 4.81 8.35
N CYS A 27 -5.43 3.49 8.19
CA CYS A 27 -4.27 2.62 8.03
C CYS A 27 -3.45 3.02 6.80
N GLU A 28 -4.10 3.17 5.65
CA GLU A 28 -3.41 3.50 4.40
C GLU A 28 -2.79 4.90 4.44
N ILE A 29 -3.52 5.92 4.90
CA ILE A 29 -2.95 7.29 5.02
C ILE A 29 -1.80 7.34 6.03
N LYS A 30 -1.89 6.65 7.17
CA LYS A 30 -0.78 6.61 8.14
C LYS A 30 0.45 5.93 7.56
N ALA A 31 0.27 4.86 6.78
CA ALA A 31 1.36 4.19 6.09
C ALA A 31 2.04 5.13 5.10
N TYR A 32 1.28 5.77 4.20
CA TYR A 32 1.85 6.71 3.23
C TYR A 32 2.54 7.92 3.87
N LYS A 33 2.05 8.41 5.02
CA LYS A 33 2.74 9.46 5.79
C LYS A 33 4.13 9.02 6.27
N LEU A 34 4.24 7.79 6.81
CA LEU A 34 5.51 7.23 7.27
C LEU A 34 6.46 6.93 6.09
N LEU A 35 5.93 6.32 5.03
CA LEU A 35 6.68 5.99 3.80
C LEU A 35 7.24 7.23 3.12
N SER A 36 6.44 8.30 3.01
CA SER A 36 6.88 9.58 2.45
C SER A 36 7.93 10.25 3.33
N ALA A 37 7.75 10.27 4.66
CA ALA A 37 8.73 10.83 5.58
C ALA A 37 10.09 10.10 5.52
N ALA A 38 10.08 8.79 5.29
CA ALA A 38 11.27 7.96 5.11
C ALA A 38 11.83 7.94 3.67
N LYS A 39 11.23 8.70 2.76
CA LYS A 39 11.59 8.78 1.34
C LYS A 39 11.51 7.45 0.58
N ILE A 40 10.60 6.55 0.97
CA ILE A 40 10.42 5.24 0.32
C ILE A 40 9.69 5.41 -1.03
N CYS A 41 8.77 6.38 -1.13
CA CYS A 41 8.08 6.72 -2.37
C CYS A 41 9.06 7.14 -3.47
N GLU A 42 10.08 7.94 -3.12
CA GLU A 42 11.10 8.46 -4.04
C GLU A 42 12.06 7.37 -4.52
N GLN A 43 12.28 6.33 -3.70
CA GLN A 43 13.07 5.16 -4.08
C GLN A 43 12.32 4.24 -5.07
N GLY A 44 11.02 4.45 -5.28
CA GLY A 44 10.22 3.73 -6.26
C GLY A 44 9.64 2.40 -5.76
N PHE A 45 9.88 2.00 -4.52
CA PHE A 45 9.34 0.77 -3.93
C PHE A 45 7.86 0.82 -3.62
N VAL A 46 7.30 2.02 -3.46
CA VAL A 46 5.87 2.27 -3.26
C VAL A 46 5.42 3.39 -4.20
N PRO A 47 4.14 3.49 -4.56
CA PRO A 47 3.62 4.60 -5.35
C PRO A 47 3.85 5.94 -4.65
N LYS A 48 3.96 7.02 -5.42
CA LYS A 48 3.87 8.37 -4.84
C LYS A 48 2.42 8.67 -4.45
N LEU A 49 2.22 9.27 -3.28
CA LEU A 49 0.94 9.86 -2.88
C LEU A 49 0.80 11.22 -3.57
N HIS A 50 -0.22 11.40 -4.40
CA HIS A 50 -0.48 12.66 -5.08
C HIS A 50 -1.39 13.58 -4.28
N THR A 51 -2.52 13.06 -3.81
CA THR A 51 -3.50 13.84 -3.05
C THR A 51 -4.43 12.92 -2.27
N LEU A 52 -5.12 13.51 -1.30
CA LEU A 52 -6.23 12.89 -0.57
C LEU A 52 -7.46 13.80 -0.72
N PHE A 53 -8.63 13.17 -0.80
CA PHE A 53 -9.91 13.84 -0.82
C PHE A 53 -10.78 13.21 0.26
N GLU A 54 -11.36 14.04 1.11
CA GLU A 54 -12.30 13.60 2.14
C GLU A 54 -13.68 14.10 1.75
N ASP A 55 -14.73 13.38 2.18
CA ASP A 55 -16.12 13.81 2.02
C ASP A 55 -16.55 14.05 0.55
N ILE A 56 -16.16 13.15 -0.37
CA ILE A 56 -16.50 13.31 -1.79
C ILE A 56 -17.97 12.97 -2.04
N ASP A 57 -18.73 13.93 -2.56
CA ASP A 57 -20.09 13.69 -3.03
C ASP A 57 -20.11 12.60 -4.13
N PRO A 58 -20.72 11.42 -3.88
CA PRO A 58 -20.82 10.34 -4.85
C PRO A 58 -21.59 10.72 -6.13
N LEU A 59 -22.39 11.79 -6.08
CA LEU A 59 -23.15 12.32 -7.22
C LEU A 59 -22.33 13.31 -8.07
N THR A 60 -21.05 13.54 -7.74
CA THR A 60 -20.16 14.38 -8.55
C THR A 60 -20.15 13.89 -10.01
N PRO A 61 -20.60 14.70 -10.99
CA PRO A 61 -20.85 14.22 -12.36
C PRO A 61 -19.64 13.63 -13.08
N THR A 62 -18.43 14.09 -12.74
CA THR A 62 -17.17 13.60 -13.32
C THR A 62 -16.69 12.27 -12.73
N LEU A 63 -17.29 11.83 -11.63
CA LEU A 63 -16.94 10.60 -10.91
C LEU A 63 -18.03 9.52 -11.04
N THR A 64 -19.24 9.89 -11.44
CA THR A 64 -20.30 8.96 -11.83
C THR A 64 -19.91 8.21 -13.11
N PRO A 65 -20.06 6.87 -13.19
CA PRO A 65 -20.73 5.97 -12.24
C PRO A 65 -19.80 5.30 -11.22
N HIS A 66 -18.52 5.66 -11.17
CA HIS A 66 -17.50 4.96 -10.37
C HIS A 66 -17.72 5.03 -8.86
N LEU A 67 -18.54 5.98 -8.37
CA LEU A 67 -18.89 6.11 -6.96
C LEU A 67 -20.29 5.61 -6.60
N ASN A 68 -21.00 4.92 -7.51
CA ASN A 68 -22.37 4.45 -7.27
C ASN A 68 -22.47 3.52 -6.05
N ASP A 69 -21.43 2.74 -5.76
CA ASP A 69 -21.39 1.82 -4.61
C ASP A 69 -21.41 2.56 -3.25
N PHE A 70 -21.19 3.88 -3.24
CA PHE A 70 -21.18 4.73 -2.04
C PHE A 70 -22.49 5.51 -1.84
N LEU A 71 -23.47 5.41 -2.75
CA LEU A 71 -24.73 6.18 -2.67
C LEU A 71 -25.57 5.86 -1.41
N GLY A 72 -25.37 4.67 -0.83
CA GLY A 72 -26.06 4.23 0.38
C GLY A 72 -25.27 4.42 1.67
N ASP A 73 -24.06 4.99 1.62
CA ASP A 73 -23.22 5.16 2.80
C ASP A 73 -23.77 6.27 3.72
N LEU A 74 -23.52 6.11 5.02
CA LEU A 74 -23.88 7.10 6.03
C LEU A 74 -23.02 8.37 5.90
N HIS A 75 -21.78 8.22 5.44
CA HIS A 75 -20.83 9.29 5.22
C HIS A 75 -20.24 9.16 3.82
N HIS A 76 -19.96 10.29 3.19
CA HIS A 76 -19.30 10.28 1.89
C HIS A 76 -17.92 9.61 1.95
N PRO A 77 -17.49 8.99 0.85
CA PRO A 77 -16.21 8.30 0.78
C PRO A 77 -15.03 9.25 0.94
N CYS A 78 -13.95 8.70 1.49
CA CYS A 78 -12.62 9.29 1.38
C CYS A 78 -11.86 8.60 0.24
N VAL A 79 -11.04 9.36 -0.50
CA VAL A 79 -10.25 8.85 -1.62
C VAL A 79 -8.78 9.20 -1.45
N ILE A 80 -7.93 8.23 -1.76
CA ILE A 80 -6.48 8.40 -1.85
C ILE A 80 -6.08 8.26 -3.33
N LEU A 81 -5.39 9.26 -3.87
CA LEU A 81 -4.87 9.22 -5.23
C LEU A 81 -3.37 8.94 -5.23
N LEU A 82 -3.00 7.83 -5.86
CA LEU A 82 -1.62 7.36 -5.97
C LEU A 82 -1.09 7.50 -7.40
N GLU A 83 0.23 7.39 -7.53
CA GLU A 83 0.95 7.33 -8.80
C GLU A 83 0.33 6.32 -9.77
N TYR A 84 0.15 6.75 -11.02
CA TYR A 84 -0.23 5.86 -12.11
C TYR A 84 0.97 5.01 -12.54
N LEU A 85 0.81 3.68 -12.50
CA LEU A 85 1.85 2.73 -12.90
C LEU A 85 1.49 2.12 -14.27
N PRO A 86 2.04 2.61 -15.39
CA PRO A 86 1.67 2.12 -16.72
C PRO A 86 2.05 0.65 -16.90
N HIS A 87 1.16 -0.13 -17.54
CA HIS A 87 1.38 -1.56 -17.83
C HIS A 87 1.73 -2.43 -16.62
N ALA A 88 1.42 -1.95 -15.41
CA ALA A 88 1.70 -2.68 -14.18
C ALA A 88 0.84 -3.94 -14.08
N GLU A 89 1.47 -5.06 -13.75
CA GLU A 89 0.82 -6.35 -13.53
C GLU A 89 1.17 -6.91 -12.15
N PRO A 90 0.24 -7.59 -11.45
CA PRO A 90 0.56 -8.26 -10.20
C PRO A 90 1.60 -9.36 -10.40
N LEU A 91 2.48 -9.51 -9.42
CA LEU A 91 3.42 -10.62 -9.35
C LEU A 91 2.63 -11.95 -9.26
N ASN A 92 3.04 -12.93 -10.07
CA ASN A 92 2.38 -14.22 -10.20
C ASN A 92 3.39 -15.32 -10.59
N CYS A 93 2.90 -16.53 -10.79
CA CYS A 93 3.70 -17.71 -11.12
C CYS A 93 4.27 -17.73 -12.55
N GLU A 94 3.90 -16.80 -13.42
CA GLU A 94 4.43 -16.69 -14.79
C GLU A 94 5.49 -15.59 -14.89
N ASN A 95 5.33 -14.51 -14.12
CA ASN A 95 6.19 -13.34 -14.17
C ASN A 95 7.19 -13.25 -12.99
N TYR A 96 7.31 -14.28 -12.14
CA TYR A 96 8.34 -14.31 -11.11
C TYR A 96 9.74 -14.54 -11.73
N THR A 97 10.67 -13.63 -11.46
CA THR A 97 12.09 -13.77 -11.82
C THR A 97 12.95 -13.46 -10.60
N ARG A 98 14.20 -13.95 -10.58
CA ARG A 98 15.12 -13.67 -9.47
C ARG A 98 15.26 -12.16 -9.20
N ASP A 99 15.40 -11.36 -10.24
CA ASP A 99 15.58 -9.90 -10.11
C ASP A 99 14.33 -9.22 -9.54
N ARG A 100 13.13 -9.64 -9.98
CA ARG A 100 11.85 -9.11 -9.47
C ARG A 100 11.66 -9.45 -7.99
N ILE A 101 11.95 -10.71 -7.61
CA ILE A 101 11.86 -11.15 -6.20
C ILE A 101 12.88 -10.42 -5.34
N GLN A 102 14.12 -10.26 -5.80
CA GLN A 102 15.14 -9.51 -5.07
C GLN A 102 14.71 -8.06 -4.82
N LYS A 103 14.13 -7.40 -5.82
CA LYS A 103 13.57 -6.04 -5.67
C LYS A 103 12.36 -6.00 -4.74
N ALA A 104 11.50 -7.02 -4.75
CA ALA A 104 10.37 -7.13 -3.82
C ALA A 104 10.87 -7.23 -2.37
N ILE A 105 11.88 -8.06 -2.10
CA ILE A 105 12.52 -8.21 -0.79
C ILE A 105 13.15 -6.90 -0.32
N LEU A 106 13.87 -6.20 -1.20
CA LEU A 106 14.42 -4.88 -0.90
C LEU A 106 13.31 -3.87 -0.57
N GLY A 107 12.19 -3.90 -1.32
CA GLY A 107 11.05 -3.04 -1.10
C GLY A 107 10.37 -3.28 0.25
N ILE A 108 10.11 -4.53 0.64
CA ILE A 108 9.48 -4.83 1.94
C ILE A 108 10.39 -4.48 3.11
N GLY A 109 11.71 -4.70 2.96
CA GLY A 109 12.70 -4.23 3.95
C GLY A 109 12.71 -2.71 4.11
N ALA A 110 12.62 -1.97 3.00
CA ALA A 110 12.53 -0.51 3.03
C ALA A 110 11.23 -0.01 3.71
N ILE A 111 10.11 -0.69 3.49
CA ILE A 111 8.82 -0.44 4.16
C ILE A 111 8.95 -0.67 5.67
N HIS A 112 9.58 -1.77 6.09
CA HIS A 112 9.84 -2.06 7.51
C HIS A 112 10.75 -1.00 8.16
N HIS A 113 11.79 -0.55 7.46
CA HIS A 113 12.65 0.56 7.93
C HIS A 113 11.87 1.87 8.11
N ALA A 114 10.81 2.10 7.32
CA ALA A 114 9.89 3.21 7.50
C ALA A 114 8.89 3.02 8.66
N ARG A 115 9.02 1.93 9.44
CA ARG A 115 8.16 1.60 10.59
C ARG A 115 6.73 1.26 10.19
N VAL A 116 6.56 0.69 9.00
CA VAL A 116 5.29 0.17 8.48
C VAL A 116 5.45 -1.34 8.32
N VAL A 117 4.48 -2.13 8.78
CA VAL A 117 4.36 -3.55 8.44
C VAL A 117 3.15 -3.71 7.53
N HIS A 118 3.35 -4.22 6.32
CA HIS A 118 2.31 -4.28 5.30
C HIS A 118 1.09 -5.12 5.73
N ASN A 119 1.34 -6.25 6.41
CA ASN A 119 0.32 -7.14 6.98
C ASN A 119 -0.61 -7.83 5.94
N ASP A 120 -0.29 -7.73 4.64
CA ASP A 120 -0.90 -8.50 3.53
C ASP A 120 0.14 -8.78 2.42
N PRO A 121 1.28 -9.45 2.71
CA PRO A 121 2.41 -9.56 1.78
C PRO A 121 2.20 -10.55 0.62
N TYR A 122 0.96 -10.71 0.15
CA TYR A 122 0.65 -11.61 -0.97
C TYR A 122 1.11 -11.03 -2.32
N PRO A 123 1.49 -11.87 -3.29
CA PRO A 123 1.96 -11.42 -4.61
C PRO A 123 1.03 -10.44 -5.34
N LYS A 124 -0.29 -10.53 -5.12
CA LYS A 124 -1.29 -9.59 -5.68
C LYS A 124 -1.02 -8.11 -5.32
N ASN A 125 -0.32 -7.86 -4.21
CA ASN A 125 0.02 -6.53 -3.69
C ASN A 125 1.43 -6.09 -4.10
N VAL A 126 2.12 -6.88 -4.92
CA VAL A 126 3.39 -6.54 -5.56
C VAL A 126 3.14 -6.35 -7.04
N LEU A 127 3.32 -5.13 -7.54
CA LEU A 127 3.18 -4.82 -8.95
C LEU A 127 4.53 -4.79 -9.64
N ILE A 128 4.58 -5.39 -10.83
CA ILE A 128 5.70 -5.32 -11.76
C ILE A 128 5.35 -4.29 -12.83
N VAL A 129 6.16 -3.24 -12.92
CA VAL A 129 6.08 -2.23 -13.97
C VAL A 129 7.19 -2.53 -14.98
N PRO A 130 6.84 -2.97 -16.21
CA PRO A 130 7.82 -3.34 -17.21
C PRO A 130 8.78 -2.19 -17.53
N GLY A 131 10.08 -2.51 -17.55
CA GLY A 131 11.12 -1.63 -18.05
C GLY A 131 11.28 -1.73 -19.57
N MET A 132 12.39 -1.20 -20.08
CA MET A 132 12.75 -1.30 -21.50
C MET A 132 13.52 -2.60 -21.81
N ALA A 133 14.18 -3.21 -20.83
CA ALA A 133 14.94 -4.42 -21.04
C ALA A 133 14.02 -5.64 -21.16
N THR A 134 14.23 -6.44 -22.20
CA THR A 134 13.40 -7.63 -22.51
C THR A 134 13.55 -8.76 -21.48
N ASN A 135 14.59 -8.73 -20.66
CA ASN A 135 14.85 -9.70 -19.59
C ASN A 135 14.25 -9.29 -18.23
N GLY A 136 13.57 -8.14 -18.15
CA GLY A 136 12.95 -7.64 -16.91
C GLY A 136 13.93 -7.14 -15.85
N SER A 137 15.23 -7.02 -16.19
CA SER A 137 16.26 -6.58 -15.24
C SER A 137 16.11 -5.11 -14.81
N ASP A 138 15.45 -4.27 -15.62
CA ASP A 138 15.14 -2.88 -15.32
C ASP A 138 13.68 -2.64 -14.90
N ASP A 139 12.89 -3.71 -14.74
CA ASP A 139 11.53 -3.59 -14.23
C ASP A 139 11.51 -2.93 -12.86
N ARG A 140 10.51 -2.08 -12.62
CA ARG A 140 10.25 -1.52 -11.30
C ARG A 140 9.28 -2.43 -10.56
N VAL A 141 9.60 -2.72 -9.30
CA VAL A 141 8.75 -3.53 -8.41
C VAL A 141 8.17 -2.64 -7.33
N VAL A 142 6.84 -2.65 -7.19
CA VAL A 142 6.10 -1.67 -6.38
C VAL A 142 5.13 -2.37 -5.43
N TRP A 143 5.20 -2.05 -4.15
CA TRP A 143 4.27 -2.49 -3.11
C TRP A 143 3.07 -1.57 -3.02
N ILE A 144 1.85 -2.14 -2.96
CA ILE A 144 0.58 -1.42 -2.89
C ILE A 144 -0.34 -2.03 -1.82
N ASP A 145 -1.42 -1.32 -1.47
CA ASP A 145 -2.47 -1.84 -0.58
C ASP A 145 -2.10 -1.88 0.91
N PHE A 146 -1.93 -0.70 1.50
CA PHE A 146 -1.54 -0.55 2.91
C PHE A 146 -2.74 -0.41 3.86
N ASP A 147 -3.93 -0.81 3.44
CA ASP A 147 -5.16 -0.51 4.17
C ASP A 147 -5.41 -1.40 5.41
N ILE A 148 -4.61 -2.45 5.57
CA ILE A 148 -4.52 -3.22 6.82
C ILE A 148 -3.12 -3.18 7.46
N ALA A 149 -2.28 -2.23 7.03
CA ALA A 149 -0.92 -2.08 7.54
C ALA A 149 -0.88 -1.69 9.03
N LEU A 150 0.14 -2.17 9.73
CA LEU A 150 0.49 -1.74 11.08
C LEU A 150 1.49 -0.59 10.99
N ASN A 151 1.15 0.53 11.61
CA ASN A 151 1.92 1.76 11.52
C ASN A 151 2.49 2.12 12.90
N PHE A 152 3.80 2.07 13.06
CA PHE A 152 4.47 2.36 14.32
C PHE A 152 4.97 3.81 14.31
N GLY A 153 4.15 4.72 14.81
CA GLY A 153 4.50 6.15 14.92
C GLY A 153 5.74 6.44 15.77
N SER A 154 6.21 7.69 15.75
CA SER A 154 7.35 8.17 16.55
C SER A 154 7.02 8.38 18.04
N GLU A 155 5.79 8.15 18.48
CA GLU A 155 5.52 8.07 19.90
C GLU A 155 6.26 6.87 20.47
N LYS A 156 7.19 7.17 21.38
CA LYS A 156 8.04 6.22 22.10
C LYS A 156 7.20 5.15 22.79
N VAL A 157 6.84 4.09 22.06
CA VAL A 157 6.54 2.80 22.66
C VAL A 157 7.89 2.11 22.79
N GLY A 158 8.46 2.23 23.99
CA GLY A 158 9.67 1.54 24.39
C GLY A 158 9.46 0.04 24.26
N GLY A 159 9.91 -0.51 23.14
CA GLY A 159 9.90 -1.92 22.84
C GLY A 159 10.74 -2.11 21.60
N ARG A 160 12.02 -2.40 21.79
CA ARG A 160 12.91 -2.81 20.72
C ARG A 160 12.42 -4.20 20.29
N LEU A 161 11.55 -4.27 19.29
CA LEU A 161 11.21 -5.53 18.66
C LEU A 161 12.40 -5.92 17.81
N GLN A 162 13.10 -6.98 18.22
CA GLN A 162 13.94 -7.74 17.32
C GLN A 162 12.99 -8.37 16.31
N TYR A 163 12.99 -7.82 15.10
CA TYR A 163 12.34 -8.44 13.95
C TYR A 163 13.41 -9.29 13.27
N ASP A 164 13.17 -10.60 13.21
CA ASP A 164 14.01 -11.50 12.42
C ASP A 164 13.61 -11.33 10.94
N ASP A 165 14.46 -10.66 10.16
CA ASP A 165 14.33 -10.48 8.70
C ASP A 165 14.11 -11.81 7.93
N ILE A 166 14.37 -12.94 8.58
CA ILE A 166 14.32 -14.29 8.00
C ILE A 166 12.88 -14.79 7.85
N THR A 167 11.94 -14.38 8.70
CA THR A 167 10.58 -14.98 8.71
C THR A 167 9.71 -14.52 7.54
N GLU A 168 9.85 -13.27 7.09
CA GLU A 168 9.09 -12.73 5.94
C GLU A 168 9.74 -13.11 4.60
N ALA A 169 11.06 -13.26 4.54
CA ALA A 169 11.72 -13.82 3.36
C ALA A 169 11.22 -15.24 3.05
N VAL A 170 10.85 -16.01 4.08
CA VAL A 170 10.25 -17.34 3.91
C VAL A 170 8.82 -17.24 3.36
N LEU A 171 8.03 -16.21 3.69
CA LEU A 171 6.70 -16.01 3.09
C LEU A 171 6.75 -15.71 1.58
N PHE A 172 7.88 -15.18 1.07
CA PHE A 172 8.13 -15.03 -0.38
C PHE A 172 8.72 -16.29 -1.04
N LEU A 173 9.02 -17.34 -0.27
CA LEU A 173 9.68 -18.56 -0.73
C LEU A 173 8.79 -19.82 -0.63
N ILE A 174 7.50 -19.66 -0.31
CA ILE A 174 6.45 -20.70 -0.42
C ILE A 174 5.42 -20.29 -1.46
#